data_AF-A0AAW3JY20-F1
#
_entry.id   AF-A0AAW3JY20-F1
#
_cell.length_a   1.000
_cell.length_b   1.000
_cell.length_c   1.000
_cell.angle_alpha   90.00
_cell.angle_beta   90.00
_cell.angle_gamma   90.00
#
_symmetry.space_group_name_H-M   'P 1'
#
loop_
_entity.id
_entity.type
_entity.pdbx_description
1 polymer ?
#
loop_
_entity_poly.entity_id
_entity_poly.type
_entity_poly.pdbx_seq_one_letter_code
_entity_poly.pdbx_strand_id
1 'polypeptide(L)'
;MSPEIYGVLSDNKINNLNLDGVKFLPNIGSSQFIIGEKYHDTDNGSTTFFYLIRIKPKVDVFNLGESYAIDGKYNLNYKDSMGNNKNIKLN
;
A
#
# COMPACT_ATOMS: atom_id res chain seq x y z
N MET A 1 12.23 4.49 -13.74
CA MET A 1 10.94 3.78 -13.56
C MET A 1 10.42 3.36 -14.92
N SER A 2 9.79 2.19 -15.06
CA SER A 2 9.19 1.80 -16.34
C SER A 2 7.95 2.67 -16.62
N PRO A 3 7.63 2.94 -17.91
CA PRO A 3 6.44 3.72 -18.29
C PRO A 3 5.14 3.13 -17.72
N GLU A 4 5.06 1.81 -17.58
CA GLU A 4 3.92 1.10 -16.99
C GLU A 4 3.68 1.51 -15.53
N ILE A 5 4.74 1.61 -14.72
CA ILE A 5 4.64 2.00 -13.32
C ILE A 5 4.18 3.46 -13.20
N TYR A 6 4.70 4.34 -14.06
CA TYR A 6 4.30 5.74 -14.09
C TYR A 6 2.81 5.89 -14.44
N GLY A 7 2.34 5.12 -15.43
CA GLY A 7 0.93 5.09 -15.81
C GLY A 7 0.02 4.65 -14.67
N VAL A 8 0.43 3.65 -13.87
CA VAL A 8 -0.38 3.20 -12.73
C VAL A 8 -0.35 4.19 -11.57
N LEU A 9 0.80 4.77 -11.22
CA LEU A 9 0.84 5.80 -10.18
C LEU A 9 0.06 7.07 -10.57
N SER A 10 -0.11 7.31 -11.88
CA SER A 10 -0.94 8.37 -12.44
C SER A 10 -2.44 8.03 -12.48
N ASP A 11 -2.84 6.79 -12.13
CA ASP A 11 -4.25 6.43 -11.99
C ASP A 11 -4.88 7.32 -10.92
N ASN A 12 -6.02 7.96 -11.22
CA ASN A 12 -6.70 8.90 -10.32
C ASN A 12 -6.94 8.31 -8.92
N LYS A 13 -7.18 6.99 -8.79
CA LYS A 13 -7.37 6.36 -7.49
C LYS A 13 -6.12 6.39 -6.63
N ILE A 14 -4.94 6.28 -7.23
CA ILE A 14 -3.65 6.29 -6.55
C ILE A 14 -3.16 7.73 -6.39
N ASN A 15 -3.29 8.56 -7.42
CA ASN A 15 -2.88 9.96 -7.38
C ASN A 15 -3.63 10.75 -6.29
N ASN A 16 -4.93 10.49 -6.10
CA ASN A 16 -5.73 11.12 -5.04
C ASN A 16 -5.28 10.74 -3.61
N LEU A 17 -4.49 9.67 -3.44
CA LEU A 17 -3.92 9.35 -2.14
C LEU A 17 -2.87 10.38 -1.73
N ASN A 18 -2.22 11.04 -2.70
CA ASN A 18 -1.10 11.97 -2.48
C ASN A 18 -0.03 11.33 -1.59
N LEU A 19 0.52 10.21 -2.06
CA LEU A 19 1.54 9.44 -1.36
C LEU A 19 2.88 10.18 -1.38
N ASP A 20 3.56 10.18 -0.24
CA ASP A 20 4.89 10.76 -0.09
C ASP A 20 5.99 9.74 -0.44
N GLY A 21 5.70 8.46 -0.27
CA GLY A 21 6.63 7.36 -0.53
C GLY A 21 5.94 6.14 -1.13
N VAL A 22 6.70 5.37 -1.91
CA VAL A 22 6.25 4.07 -2.44
C VAL A 22 7.37 3.04 -2.37
N LYS A 23 7.02 1.81 -1.98
CA LYS A 23 7.90 0.65 -1.96
C LYS A 23 7.32 -0.48 -2.81
N PHE A 24 8.08 -0.95 -3.79
CA PHE A 24 7.68 -2.09 -4.62
C PHE A 24 7.89 -3.39 -3.85
N LEU A 25 6.88 -4.25 -3.90
CA LEU A 25 7.02 -5.64 -3.47
C LEU A 25 7.51 -6.49 -4.65
N PRO A 26 8.20 -7.62 -4.40
CA PRO A 26 8.51 -8.57 -5.46
C PRO A 26 7.21 -9.03 -6.14
N ASN A 27 7.31 -9.49 -7.40
CA ASN A 27 6.16 -10.09 -8.06
C ASN A 27 5.74 -11.35 -7.31
N ILE A 28 4.45 -11.48 -7.04
CA ILE A 28 3.88 -12.62 -6.30
C ILE A 28 2.91 -13.30 -7.25
N GLY A 29 3.34 -14.41 -7.85
CA GLY A 29 2.60 -15.04 -8.94
C GLY A 29 2.43 -14.10 -10.12
N SER A 30 1.18 -13.87 -10.54
CA SER A 30 0.81 -12.92 -11.59
C SER A 30 0.52 -11.50 -11.09
N SER A 31 0.57 -11.30 -9.77
CA SER A 31 0.21 -10.04 -9.13
C SER A 31 1.46 -9.20 -8.83
N GLN A 32 1.27 -7.89 -8.90
CA GLN A 32 2.30 -6.92 -8.55
C GLN A 32 1.70 -5.90 -7.57
N PHE A 33 2.43 -5.63 -6.51
CA PHE A 33 1.98 -4.80 -5.39
C PHE A 33 2.99 -3.71 -5.04
N ILE A 34 2.47 -2.61 -4.51
CA ILE A 34 3.22 -1.49 -3.96
C ILE A 34 2.68 -1.22 -2.55
N ILE A 35 3.56 -0.85 -1.63
CA ILE A 35 3.18 -0.18 -0.38
C ILE A 35 3.34 1.32 -0.57
N GLY A 36 2.25 2.06 -0.44
CA GLY A 36 2.26 3.52 -0.41
C GLY A 36 2.35 4.04 1.03
N GLU A 37 3.09 5.12 1.21
CA GLU A 37 3.24 5.83 2.49
C GLU A 37 2.71 7.25 2.35
N LYS A 38 1.94 7.68 3.34
CA LYS A 38 1.44 9.05 3.45
C LYS A 38 1.75 9.59 4.84
N TYR A 39 2.56 10.62 4.90
CA TYR A 39 2.87 11.33 6.14
C TYR A 39 1.74 12.30 6.48
N HIS A 40 1.38 12.32 7.75
CA HIS A 40 0.38 13.21 8.30
C HIS A 40 0.95 13.84 9.57
N ASP A 41 1.44 15.06 9.41
CA ASP A 41 1.89 15.89 10.52
C ASP A 41 0.69 16.59 11.14
N THR A 42 0.58 16.48 12.46
CA THR A 42 -0.40 17.18 13.28
C THR A 42 0.34 17.98 14.35
N ASP A 43 -0.33 18.95 14.96
CA ASP A 43 0.22 19.71 16.09
C ASP A 43 0.64 18.82 17.27
N ASN A 44 0.09 17.60 17.34
CA ASN A 44 0.34 16.62 18.40
C ASN A 44 1.37 15.54 18.02
N GLY A 45 1.93 15.59 16.81
CA GLY A 45 2.92 14.62 16.31
C GLY A 45 2.68 14.17 14.87
N SER A 46 3.59 13.33 14.39
CA SER A 46 3.58 12.80 13.02
C SER A 46 3.12 11.35 12.98
N THR A 47 2.14 11.06 12.13
CA THR A 47 1.68 9.69 11.87
C THR A 47 1.92 9.36 10.39
N THR A 48 2.26 8.09 10.12
CA THR A 48 2.34 7.60 8.73
C THR A 48 1.20 6.62 8.48
N PHE A 49 0.46 6.84 7.41
CA PHE A 49 -0.54 5.89 6.93
C PHE A 49 0.01 5.07 5.76
N PHE A 50 -0.28 3.78 5.78
CA PHE A 50 0.17 2.84 4.78
C PHE A 50 -0.99 2.35 3.91
N TYR A 51 -0.71 2.12 2.63
CA TYR A 51 -1.66 1.59 1.67
C TYR A 51 -1.06 0.41 0.91
N LEU A 52 -1.79 -0.69 0.78
CA LEU A 52 -1.46 -1.74 -0.19
C LEU A 52 -2.12 -1.38 -1.51
N ILE A 53 -1.34 -1.29 -2.57
CA ILE A 53 -1.81 -1.01 -3.92
C ILE A 53 -1.47 -2.21 -4.79
N ARG A 54 -2.48 -2.93 -5.25
CA ARG A 54 -2.31 -3.93 -6.31
C ARG A 54 -2.32 -3.18 -7.63
N ILE A 55 -1.29 -3.37 -8.46
CA ILE A 55 -1.18 -2.73 -9.77
C ILE A 55 -1.44 -3.70 -10.93
N LYS A 56 -1.26 -5.00 -10.69
CA LYS A 56 -1.62 -6.09 -11.63
C LYS A 56 -2.32 -7.21 -10.87
N PRO A 57 -3.33 -7.88 -11.48
CA PRO A 57 -3.87 -7.62 -12.81
C PRO A 57 -4.80 -6.41 -12.89
N LYS A 58 -5.28 -5.91 -11.74
CA LYS A 58 -6.20 -4.77 -11.65
C LYS A 58 -5.73 -3.82 -10.55
N VAL A 59 -5.96 -2.52 -10.77
CA VAL A 59 -5.68 -1.48 -9.79
C VAL A 59 -6.70 -1.52 -8.66
N ASP A 60 -6.26 -1.93 -7.47
CA ASP A 60 -7.02 -1.95 -6.22
C ASP A 60 -6.18 -1.33 -5.09
N VAL A 61 -6.83 -0.62 -4.17
CA VAL A 61 -6.19 0.09 -3.05
C VAL A 61 -6.82 -0.37 -1.75
N PHE A 62 -5.98 -0.70 -0.77
CA PHE A 62 -6.39 -1.07 0.59
C PHE A 62 -5.68 -0.17 1.60
N ASN A 63 -6.43 0.42 2.53
CA ASN A 63 -5.86 1.16 3.64
C ASN A 63 -5.38 0.18 4.73
N LEU A 64 -4.10 0.25 5.08
CA LEU A 64 -3.46 -0.60 6.08
C LEU A 64 -3.37 0.07 7.46
N GLY A 65 -3.81 1.31 7.58
CA GLY A 65 -3.69 2.10 8.81
C GLY A 65 -2.24 2.51 9.08
N GLU A 66 -1.88 2.55 10.35
CA GLU A 66 -0.59 3.10 10.82
C GLU A 66 0.54 2.06 10.89
N SER A 67 0.23 0.78 10.63
CA SER A 67 1.25 -0.28 10.70
C SER A 67 0.89 -1.47 9.82
N TYR A 68 1.93 -2.10 9.28
CA TYR A 68 1.80 -3.36 8.54
C TYR A 68 3.04 -4.22 8.74
N ALA A 69 2.90 -5.53 8.51
CA ALA A 69 3.99 -6.48 8.46
C ALA A 69 3.73 -7.52 7.37
N ILE A 70 4.75 -7.85 6.57
CA ILE A 70 4.69 -8.91 5.56
C ILE A 70 5.67 -10.00 5.96
N ASP A 71 5.18 -11.22 6.13
CA ASP A 71 6.04 -12.36 6.43
C ASP A 71 6.71 -12.94 5.17
N GLY A 72 7.68 -13.85 5.35
CA GLY A 72 8.39 -14.50 4.23
C GLY A 72 7.50 -15.41 3.37
N LYS A 73 6.24 -15.62 3.75
CA LYS A 73 5.23 -16.33 2.97
C LYS A 73 4.26 -15.35 2.30
N TYR A 74 4.50 -14.05 2.33
CA TYR A 74 3.63 -13.01 1.78
C TYR A 74 2.24 -12.93 2.42
N ASN A 75 2.14 -13.22 3.72
CA ASN A 75 0.96 -12.83 4.50
C ASN A 75 1.16 -11.40 5.01
N LEU A 76 0.28 -10.49 4.58
CA LEU A 76 0.23 -9.11 5.03
C LEU A 76 -0.68 -9.00 6.25
N ASN A 77 -0.10 -8.63 7.38
CA ASN A 77 -0.83 -8.30 8.61
C ASN A 77 -0.87 -6.79 8.78
N TYR A 78 -2.01 -6.25 9.20
CA TYR A 78 -2.17 -4.82 9.48
C TYR A 78 -3.29 -4.60 10.49
N LYS A 79 -3.41 -3.37 10.98
CA LYS A 79 -4.49 -2.96 11.87
C LYS A 79 -5.40 -2.01 11.11
N ASP A 80 -6.67 -2.37 10.94
CA ASP A 80 -7.62 -1.49 10.27
C ASP A 80 -7.90 -0.22 11.09
N SER A 81 -8.62 0.73 10.50
CA SER A 81 -8.96 2.00 11.15
C SER A 81 -9.85 1.84 12.39
N MET A 82 -10.45 0.67 12.61
CA MET A 82 -11.21 0.35 13.82
C MET A 82 -10.35 -0.32 14.89
N GLY A 83 -9.07 -0.53 14.62
CA GLY A 83 -8.15 -1.19 15.53
C GLY A 83 -8.19 -2.72 15.45
N ASN A 84 -8.84 -3.32 14.45
CA ASN A 84 -8.89 -4.78 14.33
C ASN A 84 -7.67 -5.29 13.56
N ASN A 85 -7.10 -6.40 14.04
CA ASN A 85 -6.07 -7.11 13.30
C ASN A 85 -6.67 -7.77 12.05
N LYS A 86 -6.06 -7.52 10.91
CA LYS A 86 -6.42 -8.09 9.62
C LYS A 86 -5.23 -8.82 9.02
N ASN A 87 -5.52 -9.83 8.22
CA ASN A 87 -4.55 -10.60 7.47
C ASN A 87 -5.03 -10.77 6.03
N ILE A 88 -4.15 -10.51 5.06
CA ILE A 88 -4.40 -10.73 3.64
C ILE A 88 -3.24 -11.57 3.10
N LYS A 89 -3.58 -12.69 2.45
CA LYS A 89 -2.61 -13.42 1.64
C LYS A 89 -2.40 -12.68 0.32
N LEU A 90 -1.17 -12.27 0.05
CA LEU A 90 -0.83 -11.70 -1.25
C LEU A 90 -0.67 -12.84 -2.27
N ASN A 91 -1.44 -12.77 -3.36
CA ASN A 91 -1.46 -13.69 -4.48
C ASN A 91 -1.86 -13.00 -5.78
#